data_AF-A0A256LBU4-F1
#
_entry.id   AF-A0A256LBU4-F1
#
_cell.length_a   1.000
_cell.length_b   1.000
_cell.length_c   1.000
_cell.angle_alpha   90.00
_cell.angle_beta   90.00
_cell.angle_gamma   90.00
#
_symmetry.space_group_name_H-M   'P 1'
#
loop_
_entity.id
_entity.type
_entity.pdbx_description
1 polymer ?
#
loop_
_entity_poly.entity_id
_entity_poly.type
_entity_poly.pdbx_seq_one_letter_code
_entity_poly.pdbx_strand_id
1 'polypeptide(L)'
;MGKMHKVYDKNYTVLDNTILRDNRLSLQAWGLFTYCWSMPDDWVFYEDELLKHFTNGKGSMQTARDELEKFGYLKRKRNRNSKGQFTDPDWLLIPEPTSNFPMLDKPKQEKPALENQQLQNTNPTKYSSNKVRTKDIGQVEPDNIPYKEIIAYLNKKTGRDYKPAAAKNKKPIHARWQEGYRLQDFKKVIDNKCFSWGNDPKMSQYLRPETIFGPKFDGYLNENSIPVNATPYDLKDFEDLKLPQDDDLPF
;
A
#
# COMPACT_ATOMS: atom_id res chain seq x y z
N MET A 1 -58.89 -9.93 18.30
CA MET A 1 -58.23 -10.80 17.30
C MET A 1 -56.74 -10.77 17.60
N GLY A 2 -56.16 -11.88 18.07
CA GLY A 2 -54.76 -11.91 18.53
C GLY A 2 -53.80 -11.84 17.34
N LYS A 3 -52.80 -10.96 17.42
CA LYS A 3 -51.69 -10.90 16.45
C LYS A 3 -50.53 -11.72 16.98
N MET A 4 -50.17 -12.80 16.30
CA MET A 4 -48.91 -13.52 16.55
C MET A 4 -47.81 -12.86 15.72
N HIS A 5 -46.76 -12.41 16.39
CA HIS A 5 -45.51 -12.03 15.76
C HIS A 5 -44.53 -13.17 15.98
N LYS A 6 -44.00 -13.73 14.89
CA LYS A 6 -42.89 -14.66 14.97
C LYS A 6 -41.62 -13.86 15.26
N VAL A 7 -41.05 -14.03 16.45
CA VAL A 7 -39.75 -13.45 16.81
C VAL A 7 -38.69 -14.38 16.24
N TYR A 8 -38.14 -14.03 15.08
CA TYR A 8 -36.89 -14.63 14.62
C TYR A 8 -35.74 -13.87 15.25
N ASP A 9 -35.08 -14.48 16.22
CA ASP A 9 -33.83 -14.00 16.78
C ASP A 9 -32.68 -14.64 16.01
N LYS A 10 -32.36 -14.10 14.83
CA LYS A 10 -31.21 -14.57 14.03
C LYS A 10 -30.06 -13.57 14.17
N ASN A 11 -29.39 -13.60 15.31
CA ASN A 11 -28.15 -12.85 15.56
C ASN A 11 -26.91 -13.49 14.90
N TYR A 12 -27.09 -14.14 13.76
CA TYR A 12 -26.02 -14.79 13.02
C TYR A 12 -26.10 -14.44 11.53
N THR A 13 -24.94 -14.24 10.93
CA THR A 13 -24.80 -14.01 9.50
C THR A 13 -24.44 -15.32 8.82
N VAL A 14 -25.26 -15.75 7.86
CA VAL A 14 -24.92 -16.89 7.00
C VAL A 14 -24.04 -16.38 5.86
N LEU A 15 -22.84 -16.92 5.77
CA LEU A 15 -21.85 -16.54 4.77
C LEU A 15 -21.49 -17.73 3.90
N ASP A 16 -21.24 -17.47 2.62
CA ASP A 16 -20.75 -18.51 1.72
C ASP A 16 -19.29 -18.88 2.06
N ASN A 17 -18.96 -20.16 1.98
CA ASN A 17 -17.61 -20.65 2.28
C ASN A 17 -16.56 -20.21 1.24
N THR A 18 -16.98 -19.74 0.08
CA THR A 18 -16.10 -19.29 -1.01
C THR A 18 -15.19 -18.16 -0.54
N ILE A 19 -15.74 -17.16 0.14
CA ILE A 19 -14.90 -16.06 0.68
C ILE A 19 -14.06 -16.53 1.86
N LEU A 20 -14.59 -17.43 2.71
CA LEU A 20 -13.87 -17.98 3.86
C LEU A 20 -12.63 -18.77 3.46
N ARG A 21 -12.68 -19.41 2.29
CA ARG A 21 -11.62 -20.29 1.77
C ARG A 21 -10.72 -19.59 0.75
N ASP A 22 -10.97 -18.32 0.44
CA ASP A 22 -10.13 -17.58 -0.49
C ASP A 22 -8.85 -17.09 0.19
N ASN A 23 -7.75 -17.81 -0.05
CA ASN A 23 -6.43 -17.49 0.49
C ASN A 23 -5.78 -16.24 -0.14
N ARG A 24 -6.45 -15.59 -1.10
CA ARG A 24 -5.99 -14.35 -1.74
C ARG A 24 -6.38 -13.11 -0.94
N LEU A 25 -7.37 -13.22 -0.04
CA LEU A 25 -7.86 -12.13 0.78
C LEU A 25 -7.06 -11.99 2.08
N SER A 26 -6.77 -10.77 2.49
CA SER A 26 -6.27 -10.51 3.84
C SER A 26 -7.39 -10.68 4.88
N LEU A 27 -7.00 -10.90 6.13
CA LEU A 27 -7.95 -10.94 7.27
C LEU A 27 -8.77 -9.65 7.38
N GLN A 28 -8.20 -8.51 6.97
CA GLN A 28 -8.88 -7.21 6.97
C GLN A 28 -9.95 -7.13 5.87
N ALA A 29 -9.64 -7.62 4.67
CA ALA A 29 -10.62 -7.76 3.59
C ALA A 29 -11.74 -8.72 3.97
N TRP A 30 -11.39 -9.82 4.63
CA TRP A 30 -12.35 -10.78 5.15
C TRP A 30 -13.29 -10.14 6.19
N GLY A 31 -12.74 -9.49 7.21
CA GLY A 31 -13.52 -8.83 8.26
C GLY A 31 -14.40 -7.68 7.74
N LEU A 32 -13.89 -6.92 6.75
CA LEU A 32 -14.69 -5.88 6.11
C LEU A 32 -15.87 -6.46 5.34
N PHE A 33 -15.64 -7.52 4.56
CA PHE A 33 -16.72 -8.18 3.82
C PHE A 33 -17.77 -8.76 4.76
N THR A 34 -17.35 -9.50 5.79
CA THR A 34 -18.29 -10.16 6.71
C THR A 34 -19.13 -9.16 7.49
N TYR A 35 -18.54 -8.04 7.90
CA TYR A 35 -19.27 -6.94 8.52
C TYR A 35 -20.28 -6.32 7.55
N CYS A 36 -19.87 -6.00 6.32
CA CYS A 36 -20.82 -5.45 5.35
C CYS A 36 -21.94 -6.45 5.00
N TRP A 37 -21.66 -7.75 4.97
CA TRP A 37 -22.64 -8.81 4.69
C TRP A 37 -23.60 -9.08 5.86
N SER A 38 -23.27 -8.64 7.08
CA SER A 38 -24.15 -8.80 8.24
C SER A 38 -25.20 -7.71 8.38
N MET A 39 -25.07 -6.61 7.63
CA MET A 39 -26.00 -5.48 7.67
C MET A 39 -27.25 -5.73 6.80
N PRO A 40 -28.34 -4.98 7.02
CA PRO A 40 -29.54 -5.07 6.19
C PRO A 40 -29.28 -4.80 4.68
N ASP A 41 -30.08 -5.41 3.80
CA ASP A 41 -29.93 -5.31 2.34
C ASP A 41 -30.07 -3.88 1.79
N ASP A 42 -30.75 -3.00 2.51
CA ASP A 42 -30.97 -1.59 2.17
C ASP A 42 -29.92 -0.64 2.76
N TRP A 43 -28.88 -1.17 3.41
CA TRP A 43 -27.84 -0.38 4.03
C TRP A 43 -26.91 0.28 3.01
N VAL A 44 -26.74 1.59 3.11
CA VAL A 44 -25.81 2.37 2.28
C VAL A 44 -24.55 2.63 3.08
N PHE A 45 -23.44 1.99 2.69
CA PHE A 45 -22.16 2.14 3.37
C PHE A 45 -21.44 3.43 2.97
N TYR A 46 -21.27 4.34 3.93
CA TYR A 46 -20.38 5.48 3.78
C TYR A 46 -18.99 5.15 4.34
N GLU A 47 -17.93 5.58 3.64
CA GLU A 47 -16.54 5.31 4.04
C GLU A 47 -16.26 5.82 5.47
N ASP A 48 -16.76 7.01 5.81
CA ASP A 48 -16.56 7.63 7.13
C ASP A 48 -17.36 6.95 8.25
N GLU A 49 -18.45 6.25 7.93
CA GLU A 49 -19.24 5.50 8.91
C GLU A 49 -18.58 4.16 9.23
N LEU A 50 -18.11 3.44 8.21
CA LEU A 50 -17.36 2.20 8.38
C LEU A 50 -16.15 2.40 9.31
N LEU A 51 -15.45 3.53 9.20
CA LEU A 51 -14.30 3.84 10.06
C LEU A 51 -14.63 3.95 11.56
N LYS A 52 -15.89 4.16 11.94
CA LYS A 52 -16.32 4.20 13.35
C LYS A 52 -16.50 2.82 13.95
N HIS A 53 -16.71 1.79 13.11
CA HIS A 53 -17.00 0.43 13.54
C HIS A 53 -15.74 -0.43 13.69
N PHE A 54 -14.59 0.02 13.20
CA PHE A 54 -13.33 -0.69 13.30
C PHE A 54 -12.31 0.10 14.11
N THR A 55 -11.50 -0.62 14.87
CA THR A 55 -10.31 -0.05 15.54
C THR A 55 -9.19 0.27 14.56
N ASN A 56 -9.28 -0.27 13.34
CA ASN A 56 -8.31 -0.10 12.28
C ASN A 56 -8.42 1.28 11.62
N GLY A 57 -7.28 1.90 11.34
CA GLY A 57 -7.23 3.20 10.66
C GLY A 57 -7.66 3.16 9.19
N LYS A 58 -7.94 4.34 8.63
CA LYS A 58 -8.44 4.53 7.25
C LYS A 58 -7.65 3.80 6.17
N GLY A 59 -6.32 3.76 6.28
CA GLY A 59 -5.48 3.07 5.30
C GLY A 59 -5.71 1.55 5.25
N SER A 60 -6.00 0.92 6.39
CA SER A 60 -6.31 -0.51 6.46
C SER A 60 -7.64 -0.80 5.78
N MET A 61 -8.67 0.02 6.02
CA MET A 61 -9.97 -0.14 5.36
C MET A 61 -9.88 0.07 3.85
N GLN A 62 -9.11 1.07 3.39
CA GLN A 62 -8.87 1.29 1.97
C GLN A 62 -8.14 0.12 1.31
N THR A 63 -7.14 -0.46 2.00
CA THR A 63 -6.43 -1.65 1.50
C THR A 63 -7.37 -2.84 1.40
N ALA A 64 -8.18 -3.10 2.44
CA ALA A 64 -9.19 -4.16 2.46
C ALA A 64 -10.20 -4.00 1.32
N ARG A 65 -10.68 -2.77 1.08
CA ARG A 65 -11.59 -2.46 -0.03
C ARG A 65 -10.95 -2.71 -1.40
N ASP A 66 -9.73 -2.22 -1.61
CA ASP A 66 -9.02 -2.37 -2.88
C ASP A 66 -8.72 -3.85 -3.18
N GLU A 67 -8.46 -4.67 -2.15
CA GLU A 67 -8.35 -6.12 -2.27
C GLU A 67 -9.68 -6.77 -2.68
N LEU A 68 -10.78 -6.43 -2.02
CA LEU A 68 -12.11 -6.96 -2.37
C LEU A 68 -12.49 -6.57 -3.81
N GLU A 69 -12.18 -5.35 -4.25
CA GLU A 69 -12.40 -4.91 -5.62
C GLU A 69 -11.54 -5.70 -6.61
N LYS A 70 -10.25 -5.88 -6.28
CA LYS A 70 -9.30 -6.63 -7.12
C LYS A 70 -9.72 -8.09 -7.34
N PHE A 71 -10.25 -8.75 -6.32
CA PHE A 71 -10.67 -10.14 -6.40
C PHE A 71 -12.15 -10.32 -6.77
N GLY A 72 -12.86 -9.23 -7.06
CA GLY A 72 -14.21 -9.25 -7.60
C GLY A 72 -15.33 -9.41 -6.56
N TYR A 73 -15.01 -9.32 -5.27
CA TYR A 73 -15.97 -9.31 -4.17
C TYR A 73 -16.64 -7.95 -3.99
N LEU A 74 -16.07 -6.89 -4.56
CA LEU A 74 -16.64 -5.55 -4.53
C LEU A 74 -16.65 -4.94 -5.95
N LYS A 75 -17.75 -4.29 -6.33
CA LYS A 75 -17.85 -3.53 -7.57
C LYS A 75 -18.21 -2.08 -7.31
N ARG A 76 -17.50 -1.19 -7.99
CA ARG A 76 -17.77 0.24 -7.97
C ARG A 76 -18.74 0.61 -9.08
N LYS A 77 -19.90 1.17 -8.72
CA LYS A 77 -20.86 1.76 -9.67
C LYS A 77 -20.75 3.28 -9.60
N ARG A 78 -20.36 3.89 -10.71
CA ARG A 78 -20.25 5.34 -10.81
C ARG A 78 -21.62 5.94 -11.09
N ASN A 79 -22.16 6.67 -10.12
CA ASN A 79 -23.42 7.37 -10.29
C ASN A 79 -23.22 8.82 -10.72
N ARG A 80 -24.25 9.34 -11.39
CA ARG A 80 -24.40 10.76 -11.71
C ARG A 80 -25.71 11.24 -11.10
N ASN A 81 -25.71 12.41 -10.49
CA ASN A 81 -26.94 13.00 -10.00
C ASN A 81 -27.83 13.47 -11.16
N SER A 82 -29.08 13.86 -10.85
CA SER A 82 -30.02 14.45 -11.80
C SER A 82 -29.53 15.73 -12.49
N LYS A 83 -28.42 16.33 -11.99
CA LYS A 83 -27.75 17.50 -12.56
C LYS A 83 -26.49 17.13 -13.37
N GLY A 84 -26.25 15.84 -13.63
CA GLY A 84 -25.12 15.35 -14.41
C GLY A 84 -23.75 15.39 -13.72
N GLN A 85 -23.69 15.78 -12.44
CA GLN A 85 -22.45 15.78 -11.66
C GLN A 85 -22.13 14.38 -11.14
N PHE A 86 -20.85 14.09 -11.02
CA PHE A 86 -20.38 12.84 -10.42
C PHE A 86 -20.66 12.86 -8.92
N THR A 87 -21.36 11.84 -8.43
CA THR A 87 -21.55 11.60 -7.00
C THR A 87 -20.53 10.60 -6.49
N ASP A 88 -20.51 10.41 -5.17
CA ASP A 88 -19.81 9.29 -4.58
C ASP A 88 -20.27 7.98 -5.21
N PRO A 89 -19.34 7.03 -5.39
CA PRO A 89 -19.66 5.76 -6.03
C PRO A 89 -20.49 4.88 -5.09
N ASP A 90 -21.46 4.17 -5.66
CA ASP A 90 -22.10 3.07 -4.94
C ASP A 90 -21.18 1.86 -5.01
N TRP A 91 -21.15 1.10 -3.92
CA TRP A 91 -20.43 -0.16 -3.84
C TRP A 91 -21.42 -1.32 -3.83
N LEU A 92 -21.17 -2.30 -4.69
CA LEU A 92 -21.95 -3.52 -4.76
C LEU A 92 -21.09 -4.67 -4.25
N LEU A 93 -21.53 -5.30 -3.16
CA LEU A 93 -20.89 -6.46 -2.55
C LEU A 93 -21.34 -7.74 -3.25
N ILE A 94 -20.42 -8.63 -3.58
CA ILE A 94 -20.68 -9.84 -4.37
C ILE A 94 -20.13 -11.06 -3.61
N PRO A 95 -20.97 -12.04 -3.25
CA PRO A 95 -20.54 -13.22 -2.51
C PRO A 95 -19.75 -14.22 -3.36
N GLU A 96 -20.05 -14.27 -4.65
CA GLU A 96 -19.36 -15.13 -5.63
C GLU A 96 -18.69 -14.29 -6.71
N PRO A 97 -17.36 -14.13 -6.67
CA PRO A 97 -16.65 -13.36 -7.67
C PRO A 97 -16.71 -14.11 -9.00
N THR A 98 -17.41 -13.57 -9.99
CA THR A 98 -17.49 -14.20 -11.30
C THR A 98 -16.11 -14.19 -11.97
N SER A 99 -15.61 -15.38 -12.35
CA SER A 99 -14.27 -15.61 -12.94
C SER A 99 -13.99 -14.83 -14.24
N ASN A 100 -15.02 -14.25 -14.86
CA ASN A 100 -14.93 -13.52 -16.12
C ASN A 100 -15.16 -12.01 -15.90
N PHE A 101 -14.21 -11.32 -15.28
CA PHE A 101 -14.17 -9.86 -15.39
C PHE A 101 -12.83 -9.42 -15.96
N PRO A 102 -12.83 -8.69 -17.10
CA PRO A 102 -11.61 -8.14 -17.65
C PRO A 102 -10.99 -7.21 -16.59
N MET A 103 -9.68 -7.34 -16.37
CA MET A 103 -8.90 -6.25 -15.79
C MET A 103 -9.32 -4.98 -16.53
N LEU A 104 -9.91 -4.03 -15.82
CA LEU A 104 -10.03 -2.67 -16.34
C LEU A 104 -8.60 -2.14 -16.45
N ASP A 105 -7.99 -2.38 -17.60
CA ASP A 105 -6.82 -1.65 -18.03
C ASP A 105 -7.16 -0.17 -17.90
N LYS A 106 -6.50 0.50 -16.96
CA LYS A 106 -6.54 1.96 -16.87
C LYS A 106 -6.24 2.46 -18.29
N PRO A 107 -7.09 3.32 -18.90
CA PRO A 107 -6.89 3.75 -20.27
C PRO A 107 -5.47 4.32 -20.40
N LYS A 108 -4.64 3.66 -21.22
CA LYS A 108 -3.40 4.24 -21.73
C LYS A 108 -3.81 5.43 -22.57
N GLN A 109 -3.64 6.63 -22.03
CA GLN A 109 -3.75 7.84 -22.80
C GLN A 109 -2.62 7.81 -23.84
N GLU A 110 -2.98 7.50 -25.08
CA GLU A 110 -2.09 7.68 -26.23
C GLU A 110 -1.68 9.15 -26.26
N LYS A 111 -0.38 9.39 -26.16
CA LYS A 111 0.19 10.69 -26.41
C LYS A 111 -0.01 10.99 -27.90
N PRO A 112 -0.51 12.17 -28.30
CA PRO A 112 -0.48 12.56 -29.70
C PRO A 112 0.97 12.50 -30.20
N ALA A 113 1.19 11.72 -31.25
CA ALA A 113 2.40 11.78 -32.04
C ALA A 113 2.41 13.13 -32.76
N LEU A 114 3.21 14.08 -32.28
CA LEU A 114 3.57 15.23 -33.09
C LEU A 114 4.87 14.91 -33.81
N GLU A 115 4.77 15.07 -35.12
CA GLU A 115 5.68 14.80 -36.20
C GLU A 115 7.07 15.45 -36.02
N ASN A 116 8.09 14.72 -36.49
CA ASN A 116 9.48 15.10 -36.44
C ASN A 116 9.74 16.37 -37.27
N GLN A 117 10.32 17.40 -36.66
CA GLN A 117 11.19 18.34 -37.37
C GLN A 117 12.62 18.18 -36.83
N GLN A 118 13.49 17.67 -37.70
CA GLN A 118 14.94 17.69 -37.51
C GLN A 118 15.45 19.12 -37.61
N LEU A 119 16.22 19.60 -36.62
CA LEU A 119 17.24 20.64 -36.82
C LEU A 119 18.40 20.43 -35.83
N GLN A 120 19.58 20.89 -36.26
CA GLN A 120 20.91 20.33 -36.02
C GLN A 120 21.59 20.73 -34.67
N ASN A 121 22.61 19.94 -34.31
CA ASN A 121 23.57 20.08 -33.21
C ASN A 121 24.14 21.50 -32.98
N THR A 122 24.31 21.87 -31.71
CA THR A 122 25.60 22.34 -31.11
C THR A 122 25.47 22.50 -29.57
N ASN A 123 26.59 22.33 -28.85
CA ASN A 123 26.73 22.16 -27.39
C ASN A 123 26.50 23.47 -26.56
N PRO A 124 26.81 23.49 -25.23
CA PRO A 124 25.88 23.48 -24.10
C PRO A 124 25.80 24.85 -23.40
N THR A 125 25.24 24.87 -22.18
CA THR A 125 25.20 25.98 -21.19
C THR A 125 24.19 27.11 -21.43
N LYS A 126 23.16 27.17 -20.58
CA LYS A 126 22.98 28.21 -19.55
C LYS A 126 21.64 28.04 -18.84
N TYR A 127 21.71 28.06 -17.51
CA TYR A 127 20.55 28.24 -16.65
C TYR A 127 19.89 29.59 -16.95
N SER A 128 18.56 29.62 -17.04
CA SER A 128 17.79 30.82 -16.70
C SER A 128 16.48 30.41 -16.04
N SER A 129 16.42 30.76 -14.76
CA SER A 129 15.27 30.76 -13.87
C SER A 129 14.08 31.54 -14.45
N ASN A 130 12.86 31.08 -14.14
CA ASN A 130 11.78 32.00 -13.82
C ASN A 130 11.03 31.52 -12.56
N LYS A 131 11.24 32.31 -11.51
CA LYS A 131 10.63 32.31 -10.19
C LYS A 131 9.23 32.93 -10.27
N VAL A 132 8.38 32.63 -9.28
CA VAL A 132 7.28 33.43 -8.65
C VAL A 132 6.12 32.48 -8.30
N ARG A 133 5.56 32.37 -7.09
CA ARG A 133 5.64 33.07 -5.78
C ARG A 133 5.07 32.11 -4.71
N THR A 134 5.80 31.70 -3.66
CA THR A 134 5.93 32.28 -2.29
C THR A 134 4.68 32.28 -1.41
N LYS A 135 4.74 31.51 -0.32
CA LYS A 135 4.58 31.87 1.12
C LYS A 135 5.19 30.70 1.95
N ASP A 136 6.44 30.79 2.42
CA ASP A 136 6.89 31.21 3.78
C ASP A 136 6.38 30.25 4.89
N ILE A 137 7.17 29.55 5.74
CA ILE A 137 8.48 29.70 6.42
C ILE A 137 9.01 28.26 6.78
N GLY A 138 10.30 27.90 6.87
CA GLY A 138 11.57 28.65 6.87
C GLY A 138 12.84 27.79 6.61
N GLN A 139 13.91 28.51 6.24
CA GLN A 139 15.38 28.28 6.30
C GLN A 139 15.91 26.84 6.02
N VAL A 140 16.27 26.46 4.78
CA VAL A 140 17.53 26.67 4.01
C VAL A 140 18.81 26.09 4.64
N GLU A 141 19.21 24.92 4.16
CA GLU A 141 20.60 24.47 4.01
C GLU A 141 20.81 24.23 2.50
N PRO A 142 22.02 24.45 1.92
CA PRO A 142 22.24 24.25 0.50
C PRO A 142 21.87 22.82 0.08
N ASP A 143 21.21 22.70 -1.07
CA ASP A 143 20.67 21.46 -1.69
C ASP A 143 21.75 20.42 -2.07
N ASN A 144 22.75 20.17 -1.21
CA ASN A 144 23.68 19.08 -1.38
C ASN A 144 23.06 17.78 -0.85
N ILE A 145 21.99 17.35 -1.51
CA ILE A 145 21.33 16.08 -1.22
C ILE A 145 22.35 14.97 -1.52
N PRO A 146 22.70 14.10 -0.54
CA PRO A 146 23.73 13.10 -0.67
C PRO A 146 23.24 11.87 -1.45
N TYR A 147 22.79 12.07 -2.71
CA TYR A 147 22.28 11.01 -3.58
C TYR A 147 23.29 9.88 -3.75
N LYS A 148 24.57 10.22 -3.87
CA LYS A 148 25.65 9.25 -4.02
C LYS A 148 25.76 8.35 -2.79
N GLU A 149 25.66 8.93 -1.59
CA GLU A 149 25.81 8.19 -0.35
C GLU A 149 24.61 7.26 -0.09
N ILE A 150 23.38 7.78 -0.29
CA ILE A 150 22.15 7.00 -0.09
C ILE A 150 22.12 5.78 -1.04
N ILE A 151 22.44 6.00 -2.31
CA ILE A 151 22.44 4.93 -3.31
C ILE A 151 23.61 3.97 -3.11
N ALA A 152 24.80 4.47 -2.76
CA ALA A 152 25.92 3.60 -2.42
C ALA A 152 25.60 2.69 -1.24
N TYR A 153 24.89 3.19 -0.22
CA TYR A 153 24.46 2.39 0.91
C TYR A 153 23.46 1.29 0.51
N LEU A 154 22.47 1.62 -0.32
CA LEU A 154 21.52 0.64 -0.86
C LEU A 154 22.24 -0.45 -1.68
N ASN A 155 23.17 -0.05 -2.55
CA ASN A 155 23.96 -0.96 -3.37
C ASN A 155 24.79 -1.92 -2.49
N LYS A 156 25.44 -1.39 -1.45
CA LYS A 156 26.21 -2.18 -0.48
C LYS A 156 25.35 -3.21 0.25
N LYS A 157 24.12 -2.86 0.64
CA LYS A 157 23.22 -3.75 1.39
C LYS A 157 22.53 -4.80 0.53
N THR A 158 22.27 -4.50 -0.74
CA THR A 158 21.52 -5.38 -1.65
C THR A 158 22.40 -6.16 -2.63
N GLY A 159 23.70 -5.83 -2.72
CA GLY A 159 24.59 -6.38 -3.75
C GLY A 159 24.25 -5.92 -5.16
N ARG A 160 23.48 -4.83 -5.31
CA ARG A 160 23.03 -4.28 -6.60
C ARG A 160 23.86 -3.06 -7.00
N ASP A 161 23.74 -2.65 -8.26
CA ASP A 161 24.46 -1.50 -8.79
C ASP A 161 23.52 -0.43 -9.38
N TYR A 162 22.76 0.24 -8.52
CA TYR A 162 21.94 1.37 -8.93
C TYR A 162 22.80 2.62 -9.17
N LYS A 163 22.56 3.31 -10.29
CA LYS A 163 23.30 4.52 -10.66
C LYS A 163 22.83 5.74 -9.85
N PRO A 164 23.69 6.42 -9.06
CA PRO A 164 23.29 7.59 -8.27
C PRO A 164 22.94 8.81 -9.13
N ALA A 165 23.46 8.88 -10.36
CA ALA A 165 23.17 9.95 -11.30
C ALA A 165 21.80 9.83 -11.98
N ALA A 166 21.17 8.64 -11.97
CA ALA A 166 19.96 8.38 -12.74
C ALA A 166 18.74 9.11 -12.15
N ALA A 167 17.98 9.79 -13.01
CA ALA A 167 16.80 10.58 -12.59
C ALA A 167 15.76 9.74 -11.83
N LYS A 168 15.57 8.47 -12.24
CA LYS A 168 14.66 7.52 -11.60
C LYS A 168 15.01 7.24 -10.13
N ASN A 169 16.29 7.25 -9.79
CA ASN A 169 16.78 7.06 -8.42
C ASN A 169 16.77 8.37 -7.62
N LYS A 170 17.07 9.50 -8.28
CA LYS A 170 17.11 10.82 -7.63
C LYS A 170 15.74 11.37 -7.29
N LYS A 171 14.75 11.22 -8.17
CA LYS A 171 13.39 11.76 -8.00
C LYS A 171 12.76 11.42 -6.64
N PRO A 172 12.68 10.13 -6.23
CA PRO A 172 12.07 9.79 -4.96
C PRO A 172 12.91 10.26 -3.76
N ILE A 173 14.25 10.23 -3.85
CA ILE A 173 15.13 10.77 -2.80
C ILE A 173 14.92 12.26 -2.61
N HIS A 174 14.84 13.01 -3.72
CA HIS A 174 14.62 14.45 -3.70
C HIS A 174 13.26 14.79 -3.07
N ALA A 175 12.21 14.07 -3.45
CA ALA A 175 10.87 14.26 -2.87
C ALA A 175 10.88 14.07 -1.35
N ARG A 176 11.48 12.97 -0.86
CA ARG A 176 11.60 12.72 0.59
C ARG A 176 12.47 13.75 1.31
N TRP A 177 13.52 14.25 0.66
CA TRP A 177 14.36 15.30 1.24
C TRP A 177 13.59 16.60 1.46
N GLN A 178 12.75 16.98 0.48
CA GLN A 178 11.86 18.15 0.55
C GLN A 178 10.76 17.98 1.61
N GLU A 179 10.30 16.76 1.87
CA GLU A 179 9.37 16.44 2.96
C GLU A 179 10.02 16.53 4.36
N GLY A 180 11.35 16.68 4.45
CA GLY A 180 12.07 16.87 5.72
C GLY A 180 12.94 15.69 6.14
N TYR A 181 12.88 14.55 5.43
CA TYR A 181 13.72 13.40 5.74
C TYR A 181 15.19 13.66 5.42
N ARG A 182 16.08 13.05 6.20
CA ARG A 182 17.52 13.22 6.10
C ARG A 182 18.22 11.88 5.93
N LEU A 183 19.52 11.94 5.65
CA LEU A 183 20.36 10.79 5.31
C LEU A 183 20.16 9.57 6.24
N GLN A 184 20.03 9.79 7.55
CA GLN A 184 19.84 8.71 8.52
C GLN A 184 18.50 7.97 8.32
N ASP A 185 17.43 8.69 7.98
CA ASP A 185 16.12 8.10 7.70
C ASP A 185 16.20 7.18 6.47
N PHE A 186 16.90 7.61 5.42
CA PHE A 186 17.11 6.78 4.24
C PHE A 186 17.90 5.50 4.59
N LYS A 187 18.96 5.61 5.39
CA LYS A 187 19.74 4.44 5.84
C LYS A 187 18.85 3.47 6.63
N LYS A 188 18.04 3.99 7.56
CA LYS A 188 17.12 3.18 8.36
C LYS A 188 16.07 2.46 7.51
N VAL A 189 15.46 3.14 6.54
CA VAL A 189 14.52 2.52 5.58
C VAL A 189 15.19 1.40 4.78
N ILE A 190 16.43 1.63 4.32
CA ILE A 190 17.21 0.62 3.60
C ILE A 190 17.43 -0.60 4.50
N ASP A 191 17.86 -0.40 5.75
CA ASP A 191 18.11 -1.48 6.70
C ASP A 191 16.83 -2.27 7.01
N ASN A 192 15.73 -1.59 7.31
CA ASN A 192 14.44 -2.21 7.57
C ASN A 192 13.98 -3.08 6.40
N LYS A 193 14.06 -2.55 5.17
CA LYS A 193 13.61 -3.30 3.99
C LYS A 193 14.57 -4.39 3.56
N CYS A 194 15.87 -4.20 3.71
CA CYS A 194 16.82 -5.28 3.45
C CYS A 194 16.62 -6.43 4.46
N PHE A 195 16.27 -6.13 5.71
CA PHE A 195 15.93 -7.16 6.69
C PHE A 195 14.63 -7.89 6.32
N SER A 196 13.54 -7.15 6.09
CA SER A 196 12.22 -7.75 5.86
C SER A 196 12.08 -8.41 4.48
N TRP A 197 12.72 -7.88 3.44
CA TRP A 197 12.55 -8.35 2.05
C TRP A 197 13.80 -9.00 1.46
N GLY A 198 14.96 -8.90 2.11
CA GLY A 198 16.21 -9.43 1.57
C GLY A 198 16.23 -10.95 1.44
N ASN A 199 15.59 -11.65 2.38
CA ASN A 199 15.57 -13.12 2.43
C ASN A 199 14.40 -13.74 1.64
N ASP A 200 13.44 -12.93 1.17
CA ASP A 200 12.30 -13.40 0.38
C ASP A 200 12.60 -13.25 -1.13
N PRO A 201 12.68 -14.35 -1.89
CA PRO A 201 12.95 -14.31 -3.34
C PRO A 201 11.97 -13.46 -4.14
N LYS A 202 10.70 -13.42 -3.72
CA LYS A 202 9.63 -12.68 -4.39
C LYS A 202 9.67 -11.20 -4.01
N MET A 203 10.04 -10.88 -2.78
CA MET A 203 10.02 -9.50 -2.29
C MET A 203 11.34 -8.75 -2.52
N SER A 204 12.47 -9.45 -2.56
CA SER A 204 13.80 -8.84 -2.75
C SER A 204 13.89 -8.02 -4.04
N GLN A 205 13.20 -8.40 -5.11
CA GLN A 205 13.15 -7.64 -6.38
C GLN A 205 12.71 -6.19 -6.19
N TYR A 206 11.90 -5.91 -5.16
CA TYR A 206 11.38 -4.57 -4.85
C TYR A 206 12.35 -3.69 -4.06
N LEU A 207 13.53 -4.19 -3.68
CA LEU A 207 14.61 -3.40 -3.07
C LEU A 207 15.31 -2.49 -4.07
N ARG A 208 14.57 -1.50 -4.58
CA ARG A 208 15.01 -0.49 -5.55
C ARG A 208 14.60 0.92 -5.11
N PRO A 209 15.36 1.96 -5.50
CA PRO A 209 15.10 3.34 -5.05
C PRO A 209 13.66 3.82 -5.26
N GLU A 210 13.04 3.49 -6.39
CA GLU A 210 11.65 3.87 -6.72
C GLU A 210 10.63 3.31 -5.73
N THR A 211 10.87 2.10 -5.22
CA THR A 211 9.93 1.42 -4.33
C THR A 211 10.16 1.83 -2.88
N ILE A 212 11.40 1.71 -2.40
CA ILE A 212 11.70 1.94 -0.97
C ILE A 212 11.70 3.43 -0.61
N PHE A 213 11.90 4.33 -1.56
CA PHE A 213 11.79 5.79 -1.35
C PHE A 213 10.48 6.38 -1.91
N GLY A 214 9.53 5.51 -2.25
CA GLY A 214 8.19 5.87 -2.73
C GLY A 214 7.25 6.37 -1.63
N PRO A 215 5.94 6.50 -1.91
CA PRO A 215 4.92 7.06 -0.99
C PRO A 215 4.85 6.45 0.41
N LYS A 216 5.33 5.22 0.56
CA LYS A 216 5.30 4.47 1.84
C LYS A 216 6.57 4.65 2.67
N PHE A 217 7.42 5.64 2.36
CA PHE A 217 8.70 5.86 3.04
C PHE A 217 8.55 5.99 4.55
N ASP A 218 7.59 6.79 5.03
CA ASP A 218 7.32 6.96 6.46
C ASP A 218 6.94 5.64 7.14
N GLY A 219 6.08 4.86 6.50
CA GLY A 219 5.72 3.53 6.96
C GLY A 219 6.96 2.63 7.09
N TYR A 220 7.84 2.65 6.09
CA TYR A 220 9.07 1.85 6.09
C TYR A 220 10.09 2.29 7.14
N LEU A 221 10.11 3.58 7.48
CA LEU A 221 10.96 4.15 8.52
C LEU A 221 10.55 3.66 9.91
N ASN A 222 9.24 3.42 10.09
CA ASN A 222 8.60 3.04 11.34
C ASN A 222 8.26 1.53 11.45
N GLU A 223 8.49 0.74 10.41
CA GLU A 223 8.05 -0.67 10.31
C GLU A 223 8.77 -1.61 11.29
N ASN A 224 10.06 -1.37 11.54
CA ASN A 224 10.84 -2.19 12.46
C ASN A 224 11.38 -1.28 13.58
N SER A 225 10.86 -1.45 14.79
CA SER A 225 11.58 -1.09 16.01
C SER A 225 12.70 -2.11 16.22
N ILE A 226 13.74 -2.04 15.39
CA ILE A 226 14.95 -2.84 15.60
C ILE A 226 15.53 -2.35 16.93
N PRO A 227 15.55 -3.16 18.02
CA PRO A 227 16.32 -2.78 19.20
C PRO A 227 17.77 -2.65 18.76
N VAL A 228 18.45 -1.61 19.25
CA VAL A 228 19.77 -1.14 18.78
C VAL A 228 20.87 -2.24 18.79
N ASN A 229 20.59 -3.42 19.37
CA ASN A 229 21.50 -4.56 19.52
C ASN A 229 21.09 -5.86 18.80
N ALA A 230 20.17 -5.85 17.82
CA ALA A 230 19.86 -7.08 17.08
C ALA A 230 21.07 -7.57 16.24
N THR A 231 21.68 -8.66 16.68
CA THR A 231 22.71 -9.40 15.94
C THR A 231 22.05 -10.55 15.15
N PRO A 232 22.75 -11.25 14.24
CA PRO A 232 22.19 -12.35 13.42
C PRO A 232 21.66 -13.59 14.17
N TYR A 233 21.42 -13.49 15.49
CA TYR A 233 21.20 -14.62 16.41
C TYR A 233 19.76 -14.81 16.94
N ASP A 234 18.74 -14.13 16.41
CA ASP A 234 17.35 -14.35 16.84
C ASP A 234 16.61 -15.48 16.07
N LEU A 235 17.36 -16.46 15.54
CA LEU A 235 16.81 -17.63 14.82
C LEU A 235 17.08 -18.98 15.51
N LYS A 236 17.49 -19.00 16.78
CA LYS A 236 17.80 -20.26 17.51
C LYS A 236 16.82 -20.68 18.60
N ASP A 237 15.75 -19.92 18.86
CA ASP A 237 14.80 -20.27 19.93
C ASP A 237 13.58 -21.08 19.47
N PHE A 238 13.56 -21.56 18.23
CA PHE A 238 12.50 -22.45 17.73
C PHE A 238 12.88 -23.94 17.68
N GLU A 239 14.15 -24.30 17.97
CA GLU A 239 14.61 -25.70 17.97
C GLU A 239 14.57 -26.38 19.37
N ASP A 240 14.35 -25.62 20.45
CA ASP A 240 14.29 -26.17 21.82
C ASP A 240 12.87 -26.25 22.43
N LEU A 241 11.82 -25.85 21.70
CA LEU A 241 10.45 -26.22 22.07
C LEU A 241 10.16 -27.65 21.60
N LYS A 242 10.61 -28.64 22.38
CA LYS A 242 10.01 -29.98 22.35
C LYS A 242 8.50 -29.82 22.56
N LEU A 243 7.70 -30.18 21.56
CA LEU A 243 6.27 -30.43 21.73
C LEU A 243 6.07 -31.37 22.93
N PRO A 244 5.10 -31.10 23.82
CA PRO A 244 4.69 -32.09 24.82
C PRO A 244 4.37 -33.40 24.11
N GLN A 245 4.93 -34.51 24.58
CA GLN A 245 4.55 -35.83 24.07
C GLN A 245 3.11 -36.11 24.52
N ASP A 246 2.35 -36.85 23.71
CA ASP A 246 0.91 -37.11 23.88
C ASP A 246 0.53 -37.78 25.23
N ASP A 247 1.52 -38.19 26.04
CA ASP A 247 1.33 -38.85 27.34
C ASP A 247 0.98 -37.91 28.51
N ASP A 248 1.04 -36.58 28.33
CA ASP A 248 0.74 -35.59 29.38
C ASP A 248 -0.66 -34.93 29.28
N LEU A 249 -1.54 -35.42 28.40
CA LEU A 249 -2.93 -34.95 28.35
C LEU A 249 -3.80 -35.74 29.35
N PRO A 250 -4.46 -35.08 30.32
CA PRO A 250 -5.38 -35.78 31.21
C PRO A 250 -6.56 -36.33 30.39
N PHE A 251 -6.84 -37.63 30.57
CA PHE A 251 -7.94 -38.37 29.96
C PHE A 251 -9.32 -37.74 30.22
#